data_AF-A0A2J4YFI7-F1
#
_entry.id   AF-A0A2J4YFI7-F1
#
_cell.length_a   1.000
_cell.length_b   1.000
_cell.length_c   1.000
_cell.angle_alpha   90.00
_cell.angle_beta   90.00
_cell.angle_gamma   90.00
#
_symmetry.space_group_name_H-M   'P 1'
#
loop_
_entity.id
_entity.type
_entity.pdbx_description
1 polymer ?
#
loop_
_entity_poly.entity_id
_entity_poly.type
_entity_poly.pdbx_seq_one_letter_code
_entity_poly.pdbx_strand_id
1 'polypeptide(L)'
;WLHGEAVAAGMVMAARASERLGRFNPQDTQRIIHLLQRAGLPVSGPQEMAAEAYLPHMMRDKKVLAGEMRLVLPLAIGKSEIRGGVPHDVVLGAIADTQQAQQ
;
A
#
# COMPACT_ATOMS: atom_id res chain seq x y z
N TRP A 1 -2.64 16.78 -0.33
CA TRP A 1 -3.21 15.44 -0.48
C TRP A 1 -4.72 15.51 -0.44
N LEU A 2 -5.32 15.44 -1.62
CA LEU A 2 -6.72 15.12 -1.80
C LEU A 2 -6.95 13.64 -1.45
N HIS A 3 -8.19 13.28 -1.14
CA HIS A 3 -8.53 11.89 -0.80
C HIS A 3 -8.10 10.91 -1.90
N GLY A 4 -8.38 11.23 -3.17
CA GLY A 4 -8.00 10.39 -4.31
C GLY A 4 -6.50 10.22 -4.49
N GLU A 5 -5.70 11.25 -4.16
CA GLU A 5 -4.24 11.17 -4.17
C GLU A 5 -3.75 10.17 -3.12
N ALA A 6 -4.26 10.27 -1.89
CA ALA A 6 -3.87 9.37 -0.81
C ALA A 6 -4.27 7.91 -1.10
N VAL A 7 -5.45 7.71 -1.72
CA VAL A 7 -5.89 6.38 -2.17
C VAL A 7 -4.98 5.83 -3.26
N ALA A 8 -4.52 6.65 -4.21
CA ALA A 8 -3.62 6.20 -5.27
C ALA A 8 -2.28 5.68 -4.71
N ALA A 9 -1.63 6.46 -3.85
CA ALA A 9 -0.40 6.04 -3.17
C ALA A 9 -0.62 4.77 -2.32
N GLY A 10 -1.74 4.73 -1.58
CA GLY A 10 -2.11 3.58 -0.76
C GLY A 10 -2.34 2.29 -1.57
N MET A 11 -2.88 2.38 -2.78
CA MET A 11 -3.03 1.22 -3.67
C MET A 11 -1.69 0.62 -4.09
N VAL A 12 -0.69 1.47 -4.36
CA VAL A 12 0.67 1.00 -4.69
C VAL A 12 1.33 0.36 -3.46
N MET A 13 1.19 0.95 -2.28
CA MET A 13 1.66 0.36 -1.02
C MET A 13 0.99 -1.01 -0.76
N ALA A 14 -0.31 -1.15 -1.01
CA ALA A 14 -1.03 -2.41 -0.87
C ALA A 14 -0.54 -3.48 -1.87
N ALA A 15 -0.25 -3.08 -3.11
CA ALA A 15 0.31 -3.97 -4.12
C ALA A 15 1.71 -4.46 -3.72
N ARG A 16 2.59 -3.56 -3.25
CA ARG A 16 3.91 -3.90 -2.71
C ARG A 16 3.85 -4.80 -1.47
N ALA A 17 2.90 -4.56 -0.57
CA ALA A 17 2.67 -5.44 0.58
C ALA A 17 2.26 -6.85 0.12
N SER A 18 1.43 -6.96 -0.92
CA SER A 18 1.04 -8.26 -1.47
C SER A 18 2.18 -8.97 -2.22
N GLU A 19 3.06 -8.23 -2.90
CA GLU A 19 4.31 -8.78 -3.47
C GLU A 19 5.21 -9.36 -2.39
N ARG A 20 5.43 -8.63 -1.29
CA ARG A 20 6.23 -9.10 -0.14
C ARG A 20 5.67 -10.36 0.51
N LEU A 21 4.36 -10.55 0.42
CA LEU A 21 3.69 -11.76 0.89
C LEU A 21 3.70 -12.91 -0.15
N GLY A 22 4.31 -12.70 -1.32
CA GLY A 22 4.37 -13.66 -2.42
C GLY A 22 3.03 -13.89 -3.10
N ARG A 23 2.09 -12.94 -3.00
CA ARG A 23 0.70 -13.10 -3.45
C ARG A 23 0.32 -12.23 -4.66
N PHE A 24 1.23 -11.39 -5.13
CA PHE A 24 0.97 -10.49 -6.26
C PHE A 24 2.16 -10.41 -7.19
N ASN A 25 1.89 -10.33 -8.48
CA ASN A 25 2.93 -10.27 -9.50
C ASN A 25 3.53 -8.86 -9.58
N PRO A 26 4.86 -8.68 -9.46
CA PRO A 26 5.52 -7.39 -9.64
C PRO A 26 5.19 -6.69 -10.97
N GLN A 27 4.94 -7.43 -12.06
CA GLN A 27 4.54 -6.83 -13.33
C GLN A 27 3.14 -6.19 -13.26
N ASP A 28 2.23 -6.76 -12.46
CA ASP A 28 0.90 -6.17 -12.26
C ASP A 28 0.97 -4.89 -11.40
N THR A 29 1.89 -4.81 -10.44
CA THR A 29 2.16 -3.55 -9.73
C THR A 29 2.67 -2.46 -10.65
N GLN A 30 3.56 -2.80 -11.60
CA GLN A 30 4.02 -1.82 -12.60
C GLN A 30 2.87 -1.36 -13.50
N ARG A 31 1.93 -2.25 -13.85
CA ARG A 31 0.71 -1.86 -14.58
C ARG A 31 -0.15 -0.88 -13.77
N ILE A 32 -0.30 -1.10 -12.46
CA ILE A 32 -1.02 -0.19 -11.56
C ILE A 32 -0.32 1.18 -11.50
N ILE A 33 1.00 1.20 -11.29
CA ILE A 33 1.80 2.44 -11.22
C ILE A 33 1.67 3.23 -12.51
N HIS A 34 1.87 2.60 -13.67
CA HIS A 34 1.75 3.27 -14.97
C HIS A 34 0.36 3.86 -15.21
N LEU A 35 -0.70 3.16 -14.79
CA LEU A 35 -2.07 3.66 -14.92
C LEU A 35 -2.29 4.91 -14.05
N LEU A 36 -1.85 4.87 -12.79
CA LEU A 36 -1.99 5.99 -11.86
C LEU A 36 -1.19 7.22 -12.31
N GLN A 37 0.05 7.01 -12.78
CA GLN A 37 0.87 8.08 -13.34
C GLN A 37 0.22 8.72 -14.58
N ARG A 38 -0.37 7.91 -15.48
CA ARG A 38 -1.13 8.42 -16.63
C ARG A 38 -2.37 9.22 -16.23
N ALA A 39 -2.94 8.92 -15.06
CA ALA A 39 -4.04 9.68 -14.48
C ALA A 39 -3.58 10.93 -13.69
N GLY A 40 -2.28 11.23 -13.66
CA GLY A 40 -1.71 12.35 -12.92
C GLY A 40 -1.74 12.17 -11.40
N LEU A 41 -1.85 10.92 -10.92
CA LEU A 41 -1.94 10.61 -9.49
C LEU A 41 -0.58 10.21 -8.91
N PRO A 42 -0.32 10.54 -7.64
CA PRO A 42 0.90 10.12 -6.97
C PRO A 42 0.89 8.60 -6.71
N VAL A 43 2.07 8.00 -6.78
CA VAL A 43 2.31 6.55 -6.61
C VAL A 43 3.18 6.21 -5.40
N SER A 44 3.52 7.22 -4.61
CA SER A 44 4.31 7.16 -3.38
C SER A 44 3.63 8.05 -2.34
N GLY A 45 3.89 7.84 -1.06
CA GLY A 45 3.42 8.77 -0.02
C GLY A 45 4.25 10.06 0.05
N PRO A 46 3.88 11.02 0.92
CA PRO A 46 4.69 12.22 1.17
C PRO A 46 6.13 11.87 1.54
N GLN A 47 7.11 12.60 0.98
CA GLN A 47 8.54 12.36 1.25
C GLN A 47 8.92 12.71 2.69
N GLU A 48 8.22 13.65 3.30
CA GLU A 48 8.44 14.13 4.67
C GLU A 48 7.91 13.13 5.72
N MET A 49 7.14 12.13 5.29
CA MET A 49 6.52 11.14 6.17
C MET A 49 7.30 9.83 6.14
N ALA A 50 8.04 9.54 7.21
CA ALA A 50 8.73 8.26 7.40
C ALA A 50 7.73 7.08 7.45
N ALA A 51 8.15 5.90 7.01
CA ALA A 51 7.30 4.70 6.97
C ALA A 51 6.68 4.37 8.34
N GLU A 52 7.44 4.57 9.41
CA GLU A 52 7.04 4.34 10.79
C GLU A 52 5.90 5.25 11.25
N ALA A 53 5.80 6.45 10.66
CA ALA A 53 4.75 7.40 10.97
C ALA A 53 3.37 6.93 10.48
N TYR A 54 3.29 5.97 9.54
CA TYR A 54 2.01 5.47 9.02
C TYR A 54 1.30 4.54 10.01
N LEU A 55 2.05 3.68 10.71
CA LEU A 55 1.48 2.63 11.55
C LEU A 55 0.52 3.17 12.64
N PRO A 56 0.86 4.22 13.42
CA PRO A 56 -0.05 4.76 14.44
C PRO A 56 -1.38 5.26 13.85
N HIS A 57 -1.37 5.77 12.62
CA HIS A 57 -2.58 6.23 11.93
C HIS A 57 -3.40 5.05 11.41
N MET A 58 -2.76 4.02 10.86
CA MET A 58 -3.42 2.81 10.37
C MET A 58 -4.04 1.98 11.50
N MET A 59 -3.40 1.94 12.67
CA MET A 59 -3.89 1.20 13.86
C MET A 59 -5.08 1.87 14.55
N ARG A 60 -5.35 3.16 14.27
CA ARG A 60 -6.52 3.88 14.80
C ARG A 60 -7.76 3.71 13.93
N ASP A 61 -7.65 3.06 12.77
CA ASP A 61 -8.76 2.85 11.84
C ASP A 61 -9.78 1.85 12.40
N LYS A 62 -11.07 2.07 12.09
CA LYS A 62 -12.19 1.21 12.48
C LYS A 62 -12.10 -0.22 11.92
N LYS A 63 -11.15 -0.52 11.03
CA LYS A 63 -10.84 -1.86 10.53
C LYS A 63 -9.98 -2.72 11.46
N VAL A 64 -9.56 -2.18 12.61
CA VAL A 64 -8.92 -2.96 13.68
C VAL A 64 -9.98 -3.66 14.51
N LEU A 65 -10.16 -4.96 14.28
CA LEU A 65 -11.01 -5.84 15.10
C LEU A 65 -10.09 -6.67 15.98
N ALA A 66 -10.31 -6.63 17.30
CA ALA A 66 -9.52 -7.35 18.31
C ALA A 66 -8.00 -7.04 18.30
N GLY A 67 -7.59 -5.85 17.86
CA GLY A 67 -6.18 -5.44 17.84
C GLY A 67 -5.43 -5.81 16.56
N GLU A 68 -6.10 -6.46 15.59
CA GLU A 68 -5.50 -6.84 14.32
C GLU A 68 -5.87 -5.87 13.20
N MET A 69 -4.86 -5.30 12.54
CA MET A 69 -5.05 -4.48 11.35
C MET A 69 -5.54 -5.33 10.16
N ARG A 70 -6.64 -4.91 9.54
CA ARG A 70 -7.17 -5.53 8.32
C ARG A 70 -6.86 -4.68 7.10
N LEU A 71 -6.18 -5.29 6.13
CA LEU A 71 -5.80 -4.67 4.86
C LEU A 71 -6.58 -5.30 3.72
N VAL A 72 -6.89 -4.49 2.69
CA VAL A 72 -7.35 -5.01 1.39
C VAL A 72 -6.10 -5.19 0.53
N LEU A 73 -5.82 -6.43 0.15
CA LEU A 73 -4.62 -6.77 -0.63
C LEU A 73 -5.01 -7.36 -1.98
N PRO A 74 -4.38 -6.92 -3.09
CA PRO A 74 -4.65 -7.50 -4.39
C PRO A 74 -3.99 -8.87 -4.53
N LEU A 75 -4.68 -9.81 -5.19
CA LEU A 75 -4.20 -11.16 -5.52
C LEU A 75 -3.98 -11.34 -7.04
N ALA A 76 -4.72 -10.58 -7.84
CA ALA A 76 -4.55 -10.42 -9.28
C ALA A 76 -5.25 -9.12 -9.71
N ILE A 77 -4.99 -8.61 -10.92
CA ILE A 77 -5.81 -7.51 -11.46
C ILE A 77 -7.27 -7.97 -11.56
N GLY A 78 -8.14 -7.29 -10.80
CA GLY A 78 -9.56 -7.66 -10.67
C GLY A 78 -9.90 -8.59 -9.51
N LYS A 79 -8.93 -8.99 -8.66
CA LYS A 79 -9.17 -9.85 -7.49
C LYS A 79 -8.41 -9.35 -6.26
N SER A 80 -9.10 -9.24 -5.13
CA SER A 80 -8.51 -8.85 -3.84
C SER A 80 -9.07 -9.68 -2.68
N GLU A 81 -8.39 -9.64 -1.55
CA GLU A 81 -8.84 -10.22 -0.28
C GLU A 81 -8.79 -9.20 0.85
N ILE A 82 -9.60 -9.40 1.88
CA ILE A 82 -9.42 -8.73 3.17
C ILE A 82 -8.56 -9.65 4.03
N ARG A 83 -7.39 -9.16 4.45
CA ARG A 83 -6.44 -9.93 5.24
C ARG A 83 -6.16 -9.24 6.57
N GLY A 84 -6.40 -9.95 7.67
CA GLY A 84 -5.92 -9.59 9.01
C GLY A 84 -4.52 -10.16 9.28
N GLY A 85 -3.89 -9.68 10.33
CA GLY A 85 -2.61 -10.23 10.82
C GLY A 85 -1.44 -10.08 9.84
N VAL A 86 -1.44 -9.02 9.03
CA VAL A 86 -0.27 -8.71 8.18
C VAL A 86 0.84 -8.18 9.08
N PRO A 87 2.04 -8.79 9.06
CA PRO A 87 3.16 -8.34 9.90
C PRO A 87 3.53 -6.88 9.64
N HIS A 88 3.88 -6.14 10.70
CA HIS A 88 4.20 -4.72 10.58
C HIS A 88 5.43 -4.45 9.70
N ASP A 89 6.42 -5.34 9.70
CA ASP A 89 7.61 -5.27 8.85
C ASP A 89 7.27 -5.39 7.35
N VAL A 90 6.27 -6.20 7.00
CA VAL A 90 5.74 -6.26 5.62
C VAL A 90 5.11 -4.93 5.22
N VAL A 91 4.31 -4.32 6.11
CA VAL A 91 3.66 -3.04 5.85
C VAL A 91 4.70 -1.92 5.71
N LEU A 92 5.64 -1.82 6.66
CA LEU A 92 6.70 -0.82 6.65
C LEU A 92 7.60 -0.97 5.43
N GLY A 93 8.00 -2.20 5.11
CA GLY A 93 8.78 -2.49 3.92
C GLY A 93 8.06 -2.08 2.63
N ALA A 94 6.76 -2.34 2.54
CA ALA A 94 5.96 -1.95 1.39
C ALA A 94 5.88 -0.43 1.21
N ILE A 95 5.76 0.32 2.32
CA ILE A 95 5.79 1.79 2.29
C ILE A 95 7.16 2.28 1.81
N ALA A 96 8.24 1.73 2.37
CA ALA A 96 9.61 2.08 1.99
C ALA A 96 9.90 1.82 0.49
N ASP A 97 9.42 0.71 -0.07
CA ASP A 97 9.58 0.40 -1.51
C ASP A 97 8.99 1.50 -2.40
N THR A 98 7.87 2.09 -1.99
CA THR A 98 7.23 3.17 -2.76
C THR A 98 7.98 4.50 -2.67
N GLN A 99 8.77 4.69 -1.61
CA GLN A 99 9.57 5.90 -1.40
C GLN A 99 10.91 5.82 -2.15
N GLN A 100 11.49 4.62 -2.29
CA GLN A 100 12.75 4.40 -3.01
C GLN A 100 12.59 4.45 -4.53
N ALA A 101 11.42 4.05 -5.07
CA ALA A 101 11.16 4.02 -6.51
C ALA A 101 11.05 5.42 -7.19
N GLN A 102 11.24 6.51 -6.44
CA GLN A 102 11.21 7.90 -6.94
C GLN A 102 12.55 8.64 -6.85
N GLN A 103 13.63 7.95 -6.45
CA GLN A 103 15.01 8.43 -6.59
C GLN A 103 15.59 7.94 -7.91
#